data_AF-A0A424IRI7-F1
#
_entry.id   AF-A0A424IRI7-F1
#
_cell.length_a   1.000
_cell.length_b   1.000
_cell.length_c   1.000
_cell.angle_alpha   90.00
_cell.angle_beta   90.00
_cell.angle_gamma   90.00
#
_symmetry.space_group_name_H-M   'P 1'
#
loop_
_entity.id
_entity.type
_entity.pdbx_description
1 polymer ?
#
loop_
_entity_poly.entity_id
_entity_poly.type
_entity_poly.pdbx_seq_one_letter_code
_entity_poly.pdbx_strand_id
1 'polypeptide(L)'
;MSKKTETMLTGRRIMRALLSLCALLLAAEAIIHRHAYFALEATPLFFALFGILATGLVVAISFALGKLMARAPDYYGGDDD
;
A
#
# COMPACT_ATOMS: atom_id res chain seq x y z
N MET A 1 -32.53 -11.08 -7.95
CA MET A 1 -31.50 -11.45 -6.95
C MET A 1 -30.16 -11.88 -7.60
N SER A 2 -29.73 -11.25 -8.71
CA SER A 2 -28.64 -11.80 -9.58
C SER A 2 -27.36 -10.95 -9.63
N LYS A 3 -27.44 -9.61 -9.53
CA LYS A 3 -26.26 -8.73 -9.71
C LYS A 3 -25.14 -8.91 -8.67
N LYS A 4 -25.47 -9.23 -7.41
CA LYS A 4 -24.50 -9.33 -6.30
C LYS A 4 -23.52 -10.49 -6.48
N THR A 5 -23.98 -11.59 -7.09
CA THR A 5 -23.20 -12.81 -7.29
C THR A 5 -22.17 -12.62 -8.40
N GLU A 6 -22.51 -11.87 -9.46
CA GLU A 6 -21.56 -11.56 -10.55
C GLU A 6 -20.43 -10.62 -10.08
N THR A 7 -20.74 -9.65 -9.21
CA THR A 7 -19.71 -8.78 -8.63
C THR A 7 -18.77 -9.56 -7.70
N MET A 8 -19.32 -10.48 -6.88
CA MET A 8 -18.50 -11.33 -6.00
C MET A 8 -17.65 -12.34 -6.77
N LEU A 9 -18.18 -12.92 -7.85
CA LEU A 9 -17.43 -13.85 -8.69
C LEU A 9 -16.30 -13.13 -9.45
N THR A 10 -16.57 -11.92 -9.95
CA THR A 10 -15.57 -11.07 -10.60
C THR A 10 -14.49 -10.64 -9.61
N GLY A 11 -14.88 -10.18 -8.42
CA GLY A 11 -13.94 -9.84 -7.35
C GLY A 11 -13.06 -11.02 -6.93
N ARG A 12 -13.64 -12.22 -6.77
CA ARG A 12 -12.89 -13.45 -6.45
C ARG A 12 -11.89 -13.83 -7.53
N ARG A 13 -12.25 -13.66 -8.81
CA ARG A 13 -11.35 -13.91 -9.96
C ARG A 13 -10.21 -12.91 -10.01
N ILE A 14 -10.50 -11.62 -9.83
CA ILE A 14 -9.49 -10.56 -9.77
C ILE A 14 -8.54 -10.81 -8.60
N MET A 15 -9.05 -11.12 -7.41
CA MET A 15 -8.21 -11.45 -6.25
C MET A 15 -7.33 -12.67 -6.50
N ARG A 16 -7.84 -13.72 -7.15
CA ARG A 16 -7.02 -14.89 -7.53
C ARG A 16 -5.93 -14.51 -8.53
N ALA A 17 -6.25 -13.69 -9.53
CA ALA A 17 -5.29 -13.19 -10.51
C ALA A 17 -4.19 -12.36 -9.83
N LEU A 18 -4.56 -11.42 -8.95
CA LEU A 18 -3.62 -10.62 -8.17
C LEU A 18 -2.72 -11.50 -7.30
N LEU A 19 -3.31 -12.47 -6.59
CA LEU A 19 -2.57 -13.39 -5.73
C LEU A 19 -1.59 -14.25 -6.53
N SER A 20 -2.01 -14.71 -7.71
CA SER A 20 -1.14 -15.48 -8.61
C SER A 20 0.02 -14.62 -9.14
N LEU A 21 -0.23 -13.34 -9.44
CA LEU A 21 0.79 -12.40 -9.85
C LEU A 21 1.79 -12.13 -8.71
N CYS A 22 1.31 -11.93 -7.49
CA CYS A 22 2.18 -11.81 -6.31
C CYS A 22 3.06 -13.05 -6.12
N ALA A 23 2.50 -14.25 -6.27
CA ALA A 23 3.26 -15.50 -6.16
C ALA A 23 4.33 -15.61 -7.27
N LEU A 24 4.01 -15.23 -8.50
CA LEU A 24 4.96 -15.19 -9.62
C LEU A 24 6.09 -14.19 -9.37
N LEU A 25 5.78 -13.00 -8.88
CA LEU A 25 6.78 -11.99 -8.53
C LEU A 25 7.71 -12.50 -7.41
N LEU A 26 7.16 -13.19 -6.42
CA LEU A 26 7.93 -13.78 -5.32
C LEU A 26 8.84 -14.91 -5.82
N ALA A 27 8.38 -15.72 -6.78
CA ALA A 27 9.22 -16.72 -7.43
C ALA A 27 10.31 -16.09 -8.30
N ALA A 28 10.01 -15.00 -9.01
CA ALA A 28 10.98 -14.25 -9.82
C ALA A 28 12.10 -13.65 -8.97
N GLU A 29 11.83 -13.32 -7.70
CA GLU A 29 12.81 -12.82 -6.75
C GLU A 29 13.95 -13.83 -6.48
N ALA A 30 13.68 -15.13 -6.60
CA ALA A 30 14.70 -16.17 -6.44
C ALA A 30 15.60 -16.35 -7.69
N ILE A 31 15.13 -15.91 -8.86
CA ILE A 31 15.81 -16.13 -10.16
C ILE A 31 16.63 -14.89 -10.53
N ILE A 32 16.09 -13.70 -10.27
CA ILE A 32 16.72 -12.43 -10.65
C ILE A 32 17.72 -12.02 -9.58
N HIS A 33 19.02 -12.13 -9.90
CA HIS A 33 20.08 -11.59 -9.05
C HIS A 33 19.95 -10.07 -8.98
N ARG A 34 19.78 -9.54 -7.77
CA ARG A 34 19.75 -8.11 -7.51
C ARG A 34 21.17 -7.56 -7.40
N HIS A 35 21.42 -6.41 -8.01
CA HIS A 35 22.61 -5.61 -7.73
C HIS A 35 22.47 -4.95 -6.36
N ALA A 36 22.72 -5.72 -5.32
CA ALA A 36 22.80 -5.24 -3.95
C ALA A 36 24.16 -4.57 -3.72
N TYR A 37 24.16 -3.33 -3.26
CA TYR A 37 25.40 -2.64 -2.86
C TYR A 37 25.79 -2.97 -1.41
N PHE A 38 24.81 -3.39 -0.60
CA PHE A 38 24.97 -3.72 0.80
C PHE A 38 24.46 -5.14 1.10
N ALA A 39 25.05 -5.82 2.09
CA ALA A 39 24.68 -7.18 2.46
C ALA A 39 23.20 -7.33 2.89
N LEU A 40 22.58 -6.26 3.41
CA LEU A 40 21.16 -6.23 3.75
C LEU A 40 20.25 -6.26 2.52
N GLU A 41 20.64 -5.58 1.44
CA GLU A 41 19.89 -5.53 0.18
C GLU A 41 19.95 -6.84 -0.59
N ALA A 42 20.97 -7.67 -0.30
CA ALA A 42 21.12 -9.00 -0.87
C ALA A 42 20.17 -10.03 -0.23
N THR A 43 19.47 -9.67 0.86
CA THR A 43 18.52 -10.59 1.50
C THR A 43 17.25 -10.74 0.67
N PRO A 44 16.69 -11.96 0.57
CA PRO A 44 15.40 -12.17 -0.06
C PRO A 44 14.32 -11.37 0.68
N LEU A 45 13.30 -10.92 -0.03
CA LEU A 45 12.19 -10.07 0.45
C LEU A 45 12.55 -8.63 0.82
N PHE A 46 13.82 -8.23 0.82
CA PHE A 46 14.23 -6.89 1.29
C PHE A 46 13.43 -5.77 0.62
N PHE A 47 13.42 -5.70 -0.71
CA PHE A 47 12.75 -4.61 -1.41
C PHE A 47 11.22 -4.70 -1.37
N ALA A 48 10.66 -5.91 -1.25
CA ALA A 48 9.22 -6.08 -1.08
C ALA A 48 8.76 -5.48 0.25
N LEU A 49 9.48 -5.81 1.34
CA LEU A 49 9.23 -5.25 2.67
C LEU A 49 9.54 -3.76 2.69
N PHE A 50 10.68 -3.34 2.17
CA PHE A 50 11.10 -1.94 2.14
C PHE A 50 10.10 -1.07 1.38
N GLY A 51 9.61 -1.50 0.21
CA GLY A 51 8.61 -0.76 -0.55
C GLY A 51 7.29 -0.59 0.18
N ILE A 52 6.80 -1.65 0.84
CA ILE A 52 5.58 -1.59 1.68
C ILE A 52 5.80 -0.66 2.88
N LEU A 53 6.91 -0.82 3.59
CA LEU A 53 7.25 -0.01 4.77
C LEU A 53 7.43 1.46 4.39
N ALA A 54 8.16 1.77 3.32
CA ALA A 54 8.37 3.13 2.85
C ALA A 54 7.05 3.80 2.46
N THR A 55 6.19 3.09 1.73
CA THR A 55 4.87 3.62 1.35
C THR A 55 3.98 3.86 2.58
N GLY A 56 3.93 2.89 3.50
CA GLY A 56 3.20 3.02 4.76
C GLY A 56 3.70 4.19 5.61
N LEU A 57 5.01 4.39 5.66
CA LEU A 57 5.63 5.50 6.35
C LEU A 57 5.24 6.84 5.72
N VAL A 58 5.28 6.97 4.40
CA VAL A 58 4.86 8.18 3.69
C VAL A 58 3.41 8.53 4.02
N VAL A 59 2.50 7.54 3.95
CA VAL A 59 1.07 7.74 4.28
C VAL A 59 0.89 8.14 5.74
N ALA A 60 1.60 7.49 6.67
CA ALA A 60 1.54 7.80 8.08
C ALA A 60 2.01 9.24 8.37
N ILE A 61 3.12 9.65 7.75
CA ILE A 61 3.64 11.02 7.84
C ILE A 61 2.63 12.00 7.24
N SER A 62 2.06 11.72 6.07
CA SER A 62 1.04 12.58 5.45
C SER A 62 -0.18 12.74 6.35
N PHE A 63 -0.63 11.67 7.01
CA PHE A 63 -1.75 11.73 7.94
C PHE A 63 -1.41 12.55 9.19
N ALA A 64 -0.24 12.31 9.79
CA ALA A 64 0.23 13.07 10.95
C ALA A 64 0.39 14.56 10.63
N LEU A 65 0.95 14.87 9.47
CA LEU A 65 1.11 16.23 8.99
C LEU A 65 -0.24 16.88 8.69
N GLY A 66 -1.19 16.16 8.11
CA GLY A 66 -2.56 16.63 7.92
C GLY A 66 -3.24 17.00 9.23
N LYS A 67 -3.00 16.23 10.30
CA LYS A 67 -3.51 16.55 11.64
C LYS A 67 -2.79 17.74 12.28
N LEU A 68 -1.48 17.89 12.06
CA LEU A 68 -0.71 19.04 12.54
C LEU A 68 -1.11 20.34 11.82
N MET A 69 -1.37 20.26 10.52
CA MET A 69 -1.81 21.38 9.69
C MET A 69 -3.31 21.66 9.82
N ALA A 70 -4.07 20.76 10.47
CA ALA A 70 -5.50 20.94 10.67
C ALA A 70 -5.73 22.23 11.46
N ARG A 71 -6.46 23.15 10.83
CA ARG A 71 -6.85 24.42 11.43
C ARG A 71 -7.78 24.18 12.61
N ALA A 72 -7.73 25.06 13.60
CA ALA A 72 -8.72 25.08 14.67
C ALA A 72 -10.15 25.20 14.10
N PRO A 73 -11.13 24.47 14.66
CA PRO A 73 -12.49 24.39 14.12
C PRO A 73 -13.24 25.73 14.14
N ASP A 74 -12.83 26.66 14.99
CA ASP A 74 -13.39 28.01 15.17
C ASP A 74 -12.68 29.09 14.33
N TYR A 75 -11.72 28.70 13.50
CA TYR A 75 -10.79 29.65 12.89
C TYR A 75 -11.43 30.75 12.01
N TYR A 76 -12.58 30.48 11.41
CA TYR A 76 -13.28 31.47 10.58
C TYR A 76 -14.35 32.25 11.31
N GLY A 77 -14.59 32.03 12.61
CA GLY A 77 -15.56 32.80 13.40
C GLY A 77 -16.89 32.96 12.66
N GLY A 78 -17.72 31.91 12.66
CA GLY A 78 -19.12 32.11 12.34
C GLY A 78 -19.76 32.87 13.50
N ASP A 79 -19.66 34.19 13.47
CA ASP A 79 -20.48 35.10 14.28
C ASP A 79 -21.93 34.96 13.79
N ASP A 80 -22.62 33.92 14.27
CA ASP A 80 -24.09 33.85 14.28
C ASP A 80 -24.56 34.34 15.66
N ASP A 81 -24.48 35.66 15.89
CA ASP A 81 -25.25 36.45 16.88
C ASP A 81 -25.59 37.83 16.28
#